data_AF-A0ABD1IYD6-F1
#
_entry.id   AF-A0ABD1IYD6-F1
#
_cell.length_a   1.000
_cell.length_b   1.000
_cell.length_c   1.000
_cell.angle_alpha   90.00
_cell.angle_beta   90.00
_cell.angle_gamma   90.00
#
_symmetry.space_group_name_H-M   'P 1'
#
loop_
_entity.id
_entity.type
_entity.pdbx_description
1 polymer ?
#
loop_
_entity_poly.entity_id
_entity_poly.type
_entity_poly.pdbx_seq_one_letter_code
_entity_poly.pdbx_strand_id
1 'polypeptide(L)'
;MEPAISVLVAQFKTYAGKDGSSSTLSKDEFQNLVASQLPTLVTNASDPGVIDQLMSSLDQNNDGELTFLEFWELIGTLASKHGGFSQ
;
A
#
# COMPACT_ATOMS: atom_id res chain seq x y z
N MET A 1 -9.14 -10.50 -14.15
CA MET A 1 -8.24 -9.36 -13.85
C MET A 1 -9.05 -8.15 -13.37
N GLU A 2 -10.11 -7.75 -14.08
CA GLU A 2 -11.03 -6.67 -13.66
C GLU A 2 -11.54 -6.75 -12.21
N PRO A 3 -11.97 -7.91 -11.65
CA PRO A 3 -12.46 -7.96 -10.27
C PRO A 3 -11.36 -7.71 -9.24
N ALA A 4 -10.10 -8.10 -9.52
CA ALA A 4 -8.99 -7.90 -8.58
C ALA A 4 -8.65 -6.41 -8.43
N ILE A 5 -8.66 -5.67 -9.54
CA ILE A 5 -8.45 -4.22 -9.54
C ILE A 5 -9.58 -3.53 -8.78
N SER A 6 -10.82 -3.93 -9.05
CA SER A 6 -11.99 -3.38 -8.36
C SER A 6 -11.95 -3.62 -6.85
N VAL A 7 -11.51 -4.80 -6.42
CA VAL A 7 -11.29 -5.11 -4.99
C VAL A 7 -10.17 -4.25 -4.40
N LEU A 8 -9.04 -4.07 -5.10
CA LEU A 8 -7.94 -3.22 -4.62
C LEU A 8 -8.38 -1.75 -4.46
N VAL A 9 -9.10 -1.21 -5.44
CA VAL A 9 -9.67 0.15 -5.38
C VAL A 9 -10.66 0.28 -4.22
N ALA A 10 -11.56 -0.70 -4.04
CA ALA A 10 -12.54 -0.69 -2.97
C ALA A 10 -11.86 -0.74 -1.59
N GLN A 11 -10.81 -1.55 -1.45
CA GLN A 11 -10.02 -1.65 -0.23
C GLN A 11 -9.28 -0.34 0.03
N PHE A 12 -8.55 0.19 -0.96
CA PHE A 12 -7.90 1.49 -0.86
C PHE A 12 -8.88 2.57 -0.37
N LYS A 13 -10.04 2.69 -1.00
CA LYS A 13 -11.08 3.65 -0.59
C LYS A 13 -11.63 3.39 0.82
N THR A 14 -11.75 2.13 1.22
CA THR A 14 -12.23 1.75 2.56
C THR A 14 -11.25 2.22 3.64
N TYR A 15 -9.94 2.15 3.35
CA TYR A 15 -8.91 2.58 4.28
C TYR A 15 -8.63 4.09 4.20
N ALA A 16 -8.58 4.70 3.01
CA ALA A 16 -8.34 6.14 2.77
C ALA A 16 -9.48 7.04 3.29
N GLY A 17 -10.70 6.50 3.37
CA GLY A 17 -11.86 7.26 3.84
C GLY A 17 -11.87 7.55 5.34
N LYS A 18 -10.89 7.08 6.13
CA LYS A 18 -10.94 7.15 7.60
C LYS A 18 -10.59 8.53 8.13
N ASP A 19 -9.66 9.23 7.49
CA ASP A 19 -9.25 10.59 7.88
C ASP A 19 -10.02 11.72 7.14
N GLY A 20 -10.88 11.35 6.19
CA GLY A 20 -11.68 12.29 5.38
C GLY A 20 -11.17 12.46 3.94
N SER A 21 -9.96 11.96 3.64
CA SER A 21 -9.37 11.99 2.30
C SER A 21 -9.53 10.65 1.59
N SER A 22 -10.68 10.41 0.97
CA SER A 22 -10.97 9.13 0.26
C SER A 22 -10.06 8.81 -0.95
N SER A 23 -9.11 9.67 -1.25
CA SER A 23 -8.23 9.63 -2.42
C SER A 23 -6.78 9.29 -2.07
N THR A 24 -6.40 9.36 -0.79
CA THR A 24 -5.04 9.20 -0.29
C THR A 24 -5.04 8.35 0.98
N LEU A 25 -3.95 7.60 1.21
CA LEU A 25 -3.74 6.85 2.44
C LEU A 25 -2.70 7.56 3.28
N SER A 26 -3.08 7.96 4.49
CA SER A 26 -2.11 8.37 5.50
C SER A 26 -1.23 7.19 5.92
N LYS A 27 -0.09 7.49 6.56
CA LYS A 27 0.83 6.47 7.11
C LYS A 27 0.12 5.38 7.92
N ASP A 28 -0.78 5.80 8.80
CA ASP A 28 -1.52 4.90 9.70
C ASP A 28 -2.50 4.02 8.92
N GLU A 29 -3.23 4.61 7.95
CA GLU A 29 -4.16 3.89 7.09
C GLU A 29 -3.45 2.89 6.19
N PHE A 30 -2.29 3.28 5.63
CA PHE A 30 -1.44 2.41 4.84
C PHE A 30 -0.94 1.22 5.67
N GLN A 31 -0.45 1.47 6.89
CA GLN A 31 0.00 0.42 7.80
C GLN A 31 -1.14 -0.56 8.11
N ASN A 32 -2.36 -0.06 8.34
CA ASN A 32 -3.55 -0.88 8.61
C ASN A 32 -3.97 -1.71 7.38
N LEU A 33 -3.94 -1.10 6.19
CA LEU A 33 -4.25 -1.79 4.94
C LEU A 33 -3.26 -2.92 4.68
N VAL A 34 -1.96 -2.64 4.79
CA VAL A 34 -0.89 -3.64 4.61
C VAL A 34 -1.04 -4.75 5.66
N ALA A 35 -1.28 -4.40 6.93
CA ALA A 35 -1.59 -5.33 8.03
C ALA A 35 -2.73 -6.31 7.69
N SER A 36 -3.83 -5.80 7.15
CA SER A 36 -5.03 -6.60 6.91
C SER A 36 -5.02 -7.36 5.58
N GLN A 37 -4.56 -6.71 4.50
CA GLN A 37 -4.71 -7.22 3.13
C GLN A 37 -3.44 -7.91 2.62
N LEU A 38 -2.29 -7.58 3.17
CA LEU A 38 -0.98 -8.07 2.74
C LEU A 38 -0.20 -8.69 3.92
N PRO A 39 -0.76 -9.69 4.63
CA PRO A 39 -0.14 -10.25 5.83
C PRO A 39 1.25 -10.85 5.58
N THR A 40 1.51 -11.35 4.36
CA THR A 40 2.83 -11.86 3.96
C THR A 40 3.89 -10.77 3.85
N LEU A 41 3.48 -9.53 3.57
CA LEU A 41 4.35 -8.37 3.62
C LEU A 41 4.55 -7.87 5.03
N VAL A 42 3.50 -7.91 5.83
CA VAL A 42 3.51 -7.53 7.24
C VAL A 42 4.47 -8.40 8.02
N THR A 43 4.65 -9.67 7.69
CA THR A 43 5.71 -10.46 8.33
C THR A 43 7.12 -9.86 8.13
N ASN A 44 7.36 -9.17 7.00
CA ASN A 44 8.60 -8.41 6.75
C ASN A 44 8.50 -6.91 7.13
N ALA A 45 7.28 -6.36 7.20
CA ALA A 45 6.96 -4.94 7.39
C ALA A 45 6.31 -4.66 8.76
N SER A 46 6.30 -5.61 9.71
CA SER A 46 5.84 -5.37 11.08
C SER A 46 6.84 -4.50 11.85
N ASP A 47 8.06 -4.35 11.31
CA ASP A 47 8.99 -3.38 11.82
C ASP A 47 8.54 -1.97 11.40
N PRO A 48 8.22 -1.08 12.35
CA PRO A 48 7.76 0.27 12.03
C PRO A 48 8.80 1.06 11.21
N GLY A 49 10.09 0.72 11.29
CA GLY A 49 11.13 1.30 10.42
C GLY A 49 11.02 0.86 8.97
N VAL A 50 10.58 -0.38 8.71
CA VAL A 50 10.35 -0.87 7.35
C VAL A 50 9.12 -0.21 6.73
N ILE A 51 8.02 -0.06 7.46
CA ILE A 51 6.83 0.67 6.97
C ILE A 51 7.17 2.12 6.67
N ASP A 52 7.93 2.77 7.56
CA ASP A 52 8.34 4.16 7.39
C ASP A 52 9.25 4.34 6.16
N GLN A 53 10.25 3.48 5.99
CA GLN A 53 11.09 3.48 4.79
C GLN A 53 10.29 3.17 3.52
N LEU A 54 9.36 2.22 3.58
CA LEU A 54 8.56 1.81 2.43
C LEU A 54 7.62 2.96 2.03
N MET A 55 6.94 3.57 3.00
CA MET A 55 6.13 4.76 2.77
C MET A 55 6.97 5.89 2.19
N SER A 56 8.11 6.23 2.80
CA SER A 56 8.99 7.28 2.29
C SER A 56 9.57 6.95 0.90
N SER A 57 9.72 5.68 0.55
CA SER A 57 10.17 5.26 -0.80
C SER A 57 9.07 5.34 -1.85
N LEU A 58 7.81 5.25 -1.44
CA LEU A 58 6.64 5.27 -2.33
C LEU A 58 6.05 6.68 -2.47
N ASP A 59 6.13 7.46 -1.41
CA ASP A 59 5.68 8.85 -1.30
C ASP A 59 6.64 9.75 -2.09
N GLN A 60 6.47 9.74 -3.41
CA GLN A 60 7.36 10.49 -4.32
C GLN A 60 7.14 11.99 -4.19
N ASN A 61 5.92 12.39 -3.85
CA ASN A 61 5.53 13.78 -3.62
C ASN A 61 6.00 14.31 -2.26
N ASN A 62 6.47 13.46 -1.34
CA ASN A 62 6.91 13.87 0.01
C ASN A 62 5.80 14.64 0.77
N ASP A 63 4.54 14.27 0.52
CA ASP A 63 3.34 14.84 1.14
C ASP A 63 2.96 14.08 2.43
N GLY A 64 3.51 12.88 2.62
CA GLY A 64 3.19 12.03 3.77
C GLY A 64 1.86 11.29 3.61
N GLU A 65 1.38 11.17 2.38
CA GLU A 65 0.12 10.57 1.98
C GLU A 65 0.29 9.81 0.65
N LEU A 66 -0.09 8.52 0.63
CA LEU A 66 0.03 7.68 -0.57
C LEU A 66 -1.22 7.79 -1.43
N THR A 67 -1.06 8.25 -2.66
CA THR A 67 -2.12 8.21 -3.67
C THR A 67 -2.39 6.79 -4.17
N PHE A 68 -3.54 6.59 -4.83
CA PHE A 68 -3.88 5.30 -5.43
C PHE A 68 -2.81 4.82 -6.43
N LEU A 69 -2.14 5.74 -7.13
CA LEU A 69 -1.06 5.43 -8.08
C LEU A 69 0.17 4.86 -7.36
N GLU A 70 0.63 5.53 -6.29
CA GLU A 70 1.78 5.08 -5.49
C GLU A 70 1.50 3.73 -4.83
N PHE A 71 0.28 3.55 -4.32
CA PHE A 71 -0.17 2.25 -3.82
C PHE A 71 -0.20 1.16 -4.91
N TRP A 72 -0.61 1.51 -6.13
CA TRP A 72 -0.64 0.57 -7.24
C TRP A 72 0.77 0.11 -7.66
N GLU A 73 1.73 1.04 -7.71
CA GLU A 73 3.13 0.72 -7.98
C GLU A 73 3.74 -0.19 -6.90
N LEU A 74 3.38 0.03 -5.62
CA LEU A 74 3.71 -0.90 -4.56
C LEU A 74 3.17 -2.29 -4.89
N ILE A 75 1.85 -2.45 -5.12
CA ILE A 75 1.25 -3.76 -5.41
C ILE A 75 1.94 -4.44 -6.61
N GLY A 76 2.30 -3.68 -7.65
CA GLY A 76 3.08 -4.20 -8.78
C GLY A 76 4.47 -4.69 -8.40
N THR A 77 5.20 -3.92 -7.59
CA THR A 77 6.53 -4.28 -7.08
C THR A 77 6.46 -5.52 -6.20
N LEU A 78 5.42 -5.60 -5.36
CA LEU A 78 5.17 -6.73 -4.48
C LEU A 78 4.80 -7.99 -5.25
N ALA A 79 3.92 -7.88 -6.24
CA ALA A 79 3.57 -8.98 -7.12
C ALA A 79 4.79 -9.50 -7.88
N SER A 80 5.68 -8.60 -8.31
CA SER A 80 6.95 -8.96 -8.97
C SER A 80 7.89 -9.70 -8.01
N LYS A 81 8.01 -9.21 -6.77
CA LYS A 81 8.86 -9.81 -5.72
C LYS A 81 8.32 -11.15 -5.20
N HIS A 82 7.00 -11.29 -5.08
CA HIS A 82 6.34 -12.49 -4.56
C HIS A 82 6.10 -13.55 -5.63
N GLY A 83 5.92 -13.13 -6.89
CA GLY A 83 5.74 -14.02 -8.04
C GLY A 83 7.05 -14.64 -8.58
N GLY A 84 8.20 -14.29 -8.00
CA GLY A 84 9.49 -14.80 -8.46
C GLY A 84 9.92 -14.25 -9.82
N PHE A 85 9.51 -13.03 -10.18
CA PHE A 85 10.07 -12.30 -11.33
C PHE A 85 11.43 -11.67 -10.98
N SER A 86 12.28 -12.43 -10.28
CA SER A 86 13.72 -12.17 -10.26
C SER A 86 14.24 -12.54 -11.65
N GLN A 87 14.45 -11.53 -12.49
CA GLN A 87 15.28 -11.69 -13.68
C GLN A 87 16.75 -11.77 -13.28
#